data_AF-A0A2U3D5M8-F1
#
_entry.id   AF-A0A2U3D5M8-F1
#
_cell.length_a   1.000
_cell.length_b   1.000
_cell.length_c   1.000
_cell.angle_alpha   90.00
_cell.angle_beta   90.00
_cell.angle_gamma   90.00
#
_symmetry.space_group_name_H-M   'P 1'
#
loop_
_entity.id
_entity.type
_entity.pdbx_description
1 polymer ?
#
loop_
_entity_poly.entity_id
_entity_poly.type
_entity_poly.pdbx_seq_one_letter_code
_entity_poly.pdbx_strand_id
1 'polypeptide(L)'
;MMIFGDYDVDGVSSVTILVKALRKLGVDLLWRVPVRLCEGYWIRPQAVIDSKEQGIHLIITVDNGIAELEAVDLARTSSMDLIVTDHHYIGHQLPNANALVHPTLGDYGRVEVTNGSSNDWSKKDCKCARSLRSIMAEKRDSCGKSQRKERRSRS
;
A
#
# COMPACT_ATOMS: atom_id res chain seq x y z
N MET A 1 -10.01 -0.44 -0.95
CA MET A 1 -8.56 -0.35 -1.25
C MET A 1 -8.31 1.01 -1.87
N MET A 2 -7.15 1.62 -1.61
CA MET A 2 -6.75 2.89 -2.18
C MET A 2 -5.37 2.80 -2.83
N ILE A 3 -5.21 3.46 -3.98
CA ILE A 3 -3.90 3.75 -4.56
C ILE A 3 -3.51 5.18 -4.19
N PHE A 4 -2.33 5.38 -3.62
CA PHE A 4 -1.83 6.69 -3.22
C PHE A 4 -0.58 7.02 -4.06
N GLY A 5 -0.67 8.01 -4.95
CA GLY A 5 0.44 8.39 -5.83
C GLY A 5 1.13 9.69 -5.44
N ASP A 6 2.20 10.03 -6.13
CA ASP A 6 2.74 11.41 -6.15
C ASP A 6 2.05 12.28 -7.21
N TYR A 7 2.19 13.59 -7.10
CA TYR A 7 1.54 14.60 -7.96
C TYR A 7 2.29 14.88 -9.26
N ASP A 8 3.52 14.40 -9.41
CA ASP A 8 4.31 14.63 -10.61
C ASP A 8 3.89 13.68 -11.76
N VAL A 9 4.61 13.74 -12.87
CA VAL A 9 4.27 12.97 -14.07
C VAL A 9 4.40 11.46 -13.83
N ASP A 10 5.41 11.02 -13.07
CA ASP A 10 5.61 9.60 -12.81
C ASP A 10 4.51 9.07 -11.87
N GLY A 11 4.29 9.75 -10.75
CA GLY A 11 3.26 9.40 -9.79
C GLY A 11 1.85 9.33 -10.40
N VAL A 12 1.43 10.37 -11.13
CA VAL A 12 0.09 10.41 -11.75
C VAL A 12 -0.06 9.36 -12.86
N SER A 13 0.98 9.14 -13.65
CA SER A 13 0.98 8.11 -14.71
C SER A 13 0.89 6.71 -14.10
N SER A 14 1.67 6.44 -13.05
CA SER A 14 1.70 5.18 -12.32
C SER A 14 0.36 4.88 -11.65
N VAL A 15 -0.28 5.87 -10.99
CA VAL A 15 -1.66 5.74 -10.49
C VAL A 15 -2.60 5.36 -11.62
N THR A 16 -2.56 6.07 -12.74
CA THR A 16 -3.47 5.85 -13.87
C THR A 16 -3.33 4.43 -14.44
N ILE A 17 -2.10 3.96 -14.63
CA ILE A 17 -1.82 2.62 -15.15
C ILE A 17 -2.38 1.57 -14.19
N LEU A 18 -2.06 1.67 -12.90
CA LEU A 18 -2.44 0.69 -11.88
C LEU A 18 -3.95 0.65 -11.66
N VAL A 19 -4.59 1.82 -11.55
CA VAL A 19 -6.06 1.95 -11.44
C VAL A 19 -6.74 1.29 -12.64
N LYS A 20 -6.28 1.57 -13.87
CA LYS A 20 -6.87 0.98 -15.08
C LYS A 20 -6.67 -0.53 -15.13
N ALA A 21 -5.49 -1.02 -14.78
CA ALA A 21 -5.21 -2.46 -14.75
C ALA A 21 -6.10 -3.19 -13.73
N LEU A 22 -6.21 -2.69 -12.50
CA LEU A 22 -7.01 -3.30 -11.44
C LEU A 22 -8.51 -3.23 -11.73
N ARG A 23 -9.00 -2.11 -12.28
CA ARG A 23 -10.40 -2.00 -12.70
C ARG A 23 -10.75 -2.98 -13.82
N LYS A 24 -9.84 -3.21 -14.79
CA LYS A 24 -10.00 -4.25 -15.81
C LYS A 24 -10.12 -5.66 -15.22
N LEU A 25 -9.54 -5.91 -14.04
CA LEU A 25 -9.65 -7.17 -13.31
C LEU A 25 -10.91 -7.25 -12.41
N GLY A 26 -11.78 -6.23 -12.46
CA GLY A 26 -13.01 -6.16 -11.68
C GLY A 26 -12.76 -5.84 -10.20
N VAL A 27 -11.72 -5.06 -9.90
CA VAL A 27 -11.45 -4.56 -8.56
C VAL A 27 -11.99 -3.13 -8.43
N ASP A 28 -12.83 -2.91 -7.43
CA ASP A 28 -13.26 -1.57 -7.05
C ASP A 28 -12.26 -0.95 -6.05
N LEU A 29 -11.86 0.28 -6.33
CA LEU A 29 -10.81 0.98 -5.60
C LEU A 29 -10.95 2.49 -5.73
N LEU A 30 -10.42 3.16 -4.72
CA LEU A 30 -10.22 4.60 -4.69
C LEU A 30 -8.77 4.93 -5.06
N TRP A 31 -8.52 6.17 -5.43
CA TRP A 31 -7.18 6.69 -5.65
C TRP A 31 -7.08 8.09 -5.08
N ARG A 32 -5.89 8.48 -4.62
CA ARG A 32 -5.57 9.81 -4.09
C ARG A 32 -4.19 10.22 -4.58
N VAL A 33 -4.06 11.50 -4.90
CA VAL A 33 -2.80 12.17 -5.21
C VAL A 33 -2.75 13.41 -4.31
N PRO A 34 -1.64 13.67 -3.60
CA PRO A 34 -1.56 14.76 -2.65
C PRO A 34 -1.55 16.12 -3.36
N VAL A 35 -2.11 17.12 -2.70
CA VAL A 35 -1.99 18.51 -3.15
C VAL A 35 -0.68 19.08 -2.62
N ARG A 36 0.35 19.19 -3.47
CA ARG A 36 1.72 19.59 -3.09
C ARG A 36 1.81 20.79 -2.13
N LEU A 37 1.01 21.84 -2.39
CA LEU A 37 1.05 23.09 -1.61
C LEU A 37 0.53 22.93 -0.18
N CYS A 38 -0.38 21.98 0.06
CA CYS A 38 -1.04 21.79 1.35
C CYS A 38 -0.54 20.54 2.07
N GLU A 39 -0.33 19.46 1.32
CA GLU A 39 -0.06 18.12 1.85
C GLU A 39 1.40 17.71 1.65
N GLY A 40 2.17 18.41 0.82
CA GLY A 40 3.53 18.01 0.44
C GLY A 40 3.54 16.89 -0.60
N TYR A 41 4.64 16.13 -0.65
CA TYR A 41 4.93 15.14 -1.69
C TYR A 41 4.54 13.73 -1.26
N TRP A 42 4.72 13.42 0.02
CA TRP A 42 4.74 12.04 0.51
C TRP A 42 3.49 11.67 1.29
N ILE A 43 3.26 10.36 1.44
CA ILE A 43 2.19 9.85 2.30
C ILE A 43 2.44 10.28 3.75
N ARG A 44 1.49 11.03 4.32
CA ARG A 44 1.56 11.46 5.73
C ARG A 44 0.76 10.52 6.63
N PRO A 45 1.08 10.49 7.94
CA PRO A 45 0.26 9.81 8.94
C PRO A 45 -1.24 10.17 8.85
N GLN A 46 -1.55 11.44 8.59
CA GLN A 46 -2.94 11.90 8.44
C GLN A 46 -3.66 11.20 7.28
N ALA A 47 -2.99 10.98 6.13
CA ALA A 47 -3.61 10.30 5.00
C ALA A 47 -3.97 8.84 5.32
N VAL A 48 -3.20 8.17 6.19
CA VAL A 48 -3.50 6.83 6.69
C VAL A 48 -4.73 6.84 7.60
N ILE A 49 -4.83 7.83 8.49
CA ILE A 49 -5.99 8.04 9.38
C ILE A 49 -7.25 8.29 8.55
N ASP A 50 -7.21 9.29 7.66
CA ASP A 50 -8.33 9.64 6.77
C ASP A 50 -8.82 8.43 5.97
N SER A 51 -7.88 7.63 5.46
CA SER A 51 -8.19 6.43 4.68
C SER A 51 -8.89 5.38 5.54
N LYS A 52 -8.42 5.19 6.77
CA LYS A 52 -9.02 4.24 7.71
C LYS A 52 -10.44 4.65 8.10
N GLU A 53 -10.67 5.94 8.33
CA GLU A 53 -12.00 6.50 8.61
C GLU A 53 -12.97 6.31 7.44
N GLN A 54 -12.47 6.33 6.21
CA GLN A 54 -13.24 5.99 5.00
C GLN A 54 -13.48 4.48 4.82
N GLY A 55 -13.10 3.64 5.78
CA GLY A 55 -13.27 2.18 5.71
C GLY A 55 -12.29 1.49 4.76
N ILE A 56 -11.17 2.13 4.41
CA ILE A 56 -10.11 1.50 3.64
C ILE A 56 -9.28 0.60 4.57
N HIS A 57 -8.90 -0.57 4.07
CA HIS A 57 -8.10 -1.56 4.82
C HIS A 57 -6.81 -1.97 4.09
N LEU A 58 -6.52 -1.32 2.96
CA LEU A 58 -5.33 -1.53 2.15
C LEU A 58 -5.04 -0.25 1.35
N ILE A 59 -3.82 0.27 1.53
CA ILE A 59 -3.24 1.35 0.74
C ILE A 59 -2.07 0.77 -0.06
N ILE A 60 -1.98 1.12 -1.34
CA ILE A 60 -0.82 0.84 -2.17
C ILE A 60 -0.23 2.18 -2.59
N THR A 61 1.00 2.46 -2.16
CA THR A 61 1.70 3.66 -2.63
C THR A 61 2.39 3.39 -3.95
N VAL A 62 2.38 4.39 -4.82
CA VAL A 62 3.14 4.42 -6.08
C VAL A 62 3.95 5.70 -6.12
N ASP A 63 5.23 5.59 -6.45
CA ASP A 63 6.16 6.72 -6.53
C ASP A 63 6.33 7.50 -5.20
N ASN A 64 6.00 6.86 -4.07
CA ASN A 64 6.28 7.39 -2.75
C ASN A 64 6.26 6.30 -1.68
N GLY A 65 6.75 6.66 -0.49
CA GLY A 65 6.61 5.89 0.74
C GLY A 65 7.88 5.17 1.22
N ILE A 66 8.96 5.12 0.42
CA ILE A 66 10.20 4.44 0.85
C ILE A 66 10.89 5.14 2.02
N ALA A 67 10.76 6.46 2.12
CA ALA A 67 11.33 7.27 3.18
C ALA A 67 10.35 7.56 4.34
N GLU A 68 9.06 7.22 4.19
CA GLU A 68 7.99 7.64 5.09
C GLU A 68 7.74 6.63 6.22
N LEU A 69 8.74 6.48 7.08
CA LEU A 69 8.74 5.50 8.18
C LEU A 69 7.54 5.69 9.13
N GLU A 70 7.25 6.94 9.52
CA GLU A 70 6.18 7.26 10.47
C GLU A 70 4.79 6.88 9.93
N ALA A 71 4.51 7.22 8.67
CA ALA A 71 3.23 6.88 8.06
C ALA A 71 3.06 5.35 7.92
N VAL A 72 4.14 4.65 7.58
CA VAL A 72 4.12 3.18 7.44
C VAL A 72 3.93 2.50 8.79
N ASP A 73 4.62 2.95 9.83
CA ASP A 73 4.46 2.43 11.19
C ASP A 73 3.07 2.72 11.75
N LEU A 74 2.50 3.89 11.46
CA LEU A 74 1.11 4.20 11.81
C LEU A 74 0.12 3.27 11.10
N ALA A 75 0.32 3.00 9.81
CA ALA A 75 -0.54 2.07 9.08
C ALA A 75 -0.53 0.69 9.73
N ARG A 76 0.67 0.19 10.07
CA ARG A 76 0.85 -1.10 10.73
C ARG A 76 0.19 -1.17 12.10
N THR A 77 0.40 -0.17 12.95
CA THR A 77 -0.21 -0.12 14.30
C THR A 77 -1.73 0.09 14.23
N SER A 78 -2.22 0.68 13.13
CA SER A 78 -3.63 0.92 12.87
C SER A 78 -4.36 -0.23 12.17
N SER A 79 -3.71 -1.39 11.96
CA SER A 79 -4.28 -2.52 11.19
C SER A 79 -4.69 -2.14 9.76
N MET A 80 -4.00 -1.16 9.18
CA MET A 80 -4.10 -0.80 7.77
C MET A 80 -2.96 -1.51 7.03
N ASP A 81 -3.29 -2.32 6.03
CA ASP A 81 -2.24 -2.89 5.19
C ASP A 81 -1.67 -1.81 4.27
N LEU A 82 -0.36 -1.75 4.17
CA LEU A 82 0.36 -0.80 3.32
C LEU A 82 1.37 -1.55 2.46
N ILE A 83 1.22 -1.41 1.14
CA ILE A 83 2.19 -1.88 0.14
C ILE A 83 2.91 -0.64 -0.40
N VAL A 84 4.23 -0.63 -0.34
CA VAL A 84 5.04 0.48 -0.85
C VAL A 84 5.68 0.10 -2.17
N THR A 85 5.43 0.90 -3.20
CA THR A 85 6.11 0.79 -4.50
C THR A 85 6.76 2.11 -4.85
N ASP A 86 8.08 2.10 -4.95
CA ASP A 86 8.87 3.33 -5.02
C ASP A 86 10.22 3.05 -5.70
N HIS A 87 10.89 4.10 -6.14
CA HIS A 87 12.20 4.07 -6.77
C HIS A 87 13.17 5.15 -6.24
N HIS A 88 12.71 5.99 -5.31
CA HIS A 88 13.52 7.02 -4.67
C HIS A 88 14.70 6.47 -3.86
N TYR A 89 15.60 7.34 -3.41
CA TYR A 89 16.74 6.92 -2.60
C TYR A 89 16.29 6.26 -1.28
N ILE A 90 16.81 5.07 -0.99
CA ILE A 90 16.57 4.37 0.27
C ILE A 90 17.43 5.00 1.37
N GLY A 91 16.77 5.48 2.44
CA GLY A 91 17.46 5.98 3.62
C GLY A 91 18.20 4.89 4.42
N HIS A 92 18.65 5.25 5.62
CA HIS A 92 19.36 4.30 6.50
C HIS A 92 18.48 3.15 7.02
N GLN A 93 17.16 3.33 6.99
CA GLN A 93 16.19 2.38 7.50
C GLN A 93 15.09 2.15 6.46
N LEU A 94 14.68 0.89 6.32
CA LEU A 94 13.56 0.50 5.48
C LEU A 94 12.22 0.61 6.24
N PRO A 95 11.15 1.03 5.55
CA PRO A 95 9.82 1.13 6.15
C PRO A 95 9.25 -0.26 6.44
N ASN A 96 8.50 -0.37 7.54
CA ASN A 96 7.94 -1.64 8.01
C ASN A 96 6.60 -2.01 7.33
N ALA A 97 6.57 -1.89 6.00
CA ALA A 97 5.37 -2.13 5.20
C ALA A 97 5.03 -3.62 5.09
N ASN A 98 3.78 -3.93 4.72
CA ASN A 98 3.36 -5.31 4.45
C ASN A 98 4.09 -5.87 3.23
N ALA A 99 4.40 -5.03 2.25
CA ALA A 99 5.25 -5.38 1.13
C ALA A 99 6.01 -4.16 0.61
N LEU A 100 7.24 -4.39 0.14
CA LEU A 100 8.09 -3.38 -0.50
C LEU A 100 8.44 -3.83 -1.91
N VAL A 101 8.27 -2.93 -2.88
CA VAL A 101 8.71 -3.10 -4.26
C VAL A 101 9.63 -1.93 -4.60
N HIS A 102 10.92 -2.21 -4.70
CA HIS A 102 11.94 -1.21 -4.97
C HIS A 102 13.02 -1.78 -5.90
N PRO A 103 13.44 -1.07 -6.96
CA PRO A 103 14.39 -1.60 -7.96
C PRO A 103 15.76 -1.96 -7.37
N THR A 104 16.17 -1.31 -6.29
CA THR A 104 17.49 -1.51 -5.68
C THR A 104 17.53 -2.56 -4.55
N LEU A 105 16.38 -3.13 -4.15
CA LEU A 105 16.30 -4.12 -3.07
C LEU A 105 16.56 -5.58 -3.52
N GLY A 106 16.82 -5.82 -4.81
CA GLY A 106 17.21 -7.13 -5.34
C GLY A 106 16.97 -7.26 -6.84
N ASP A 107 17.29 -8.43 -7.42
CA ASP A 107 16.96 -8.76 -8.82
C ASP A 107 15.46 -8.53 -9.05
N TYR A 108 15.14 -7.66 -10.02
CA TYR A 108 13.81 -7.16 -10.37
C TYR A 108 12.62 -8.03 -9.93
N GLY A 109 11.75 -7.50 -9.07
CA GLY A 109 10.42 -8.07 -8.79
C GLY A 109 10.25 -8.84 -7.47
N ARG A 110 11.19 -8.73 -6.52
CA ARG A 110 10.98 -9.34 -5.19
C ARG A 110 9.97 -8.54 -4.37
N VAL A 111 8.83 -9.18 -4.06
CA VAL A 111 7.85 -8.73 -3.08
C VAL A 111 8.17 -9.42 -1.76
N GLU A 112 8.82 -8.73 -0.82
CA GLU A 112 9.04 -9.30 0.52
C GLU A 112 7.87 -8.94 1.43
N VAL A 113 7.10 -9.96 1.82
CA VAL A 113 5.97 -9.81 2.73
C VAL A 113 6.41 -10.12 4.16
N THR A 114 6.18 -9.20 5.08
CA THR A 114 6.52 -9.39 6.50
C THR A 114 5.26 -9.70 7.31
N ASN A 115 5.26 -10.83 8.04
CA ASN A 115 4.23 -11.18 9.02
C ASN A 115 4.74 -11.08 10.48
N GLY A 116 5.79 -10.29 10.75
CA GLY A 116 6.43 -10.30 12.08
C GLY A 116 7.30 -9.08 12.38
N SER A 117 7.46 -8.82 13.68
CA SER A 117 7.99 -7.61 14.35
C SER A 117 9.52 -7.44 14.34
N SER A 118 10.25 -8.00 13.38
CA SER A 118 11.73 -7.89 13.35
C SER A 118 12.20 -6.92 12.26
N ASN A 119 13.01 -5.94 12.65
CA ASN A 119 13.62 -4.94 11.75
C ASN A 119 15.04 -5.32 11.29
N ASP A 120 15.48 -6.56 11.50
CA ASP A 120 16.79 -7.06 11.04
C ASP A 120 16.67 -7.60 9.62
N TRP A 121 17.16 -6.85 8.64
CA TRP A 121 17.10 -7.15 7.21
C TRP A 121 18.28 -7.99 6.73
N SER A 122 19.33 -8.14 7.56
CA SER A 122 20.55 -8.88 7.21
C SER A 122 20.44 -10.40 7.42
N LYS A 123 19.38 -10.86 8.10
CA LYS A 123 19.23 -12.26 8.56
C LYS A 123 17.87 -12.91 8.24
N LYS A 124 17.05 -12.30 7.38
CA LYS A 124 15.74 -12.88 7.04
C LYS A 124 15.87 -13.92 5.93
N ASP A 125 15.95 -15.19 6.35
CA ASP A 125 15.66 -16.32 5.48
C ASP A 125 14.29 -16.11 4.80
N CYS A 126 14.32 -16.12 3.47
CA CYS A 126 13.25 -15.85 2.50
C CYS A 126 12.07 -16.85 2.56
N LYS A 127 11.42 -17.04 3.72
CA LYS A 127 10.31 -18.01 3.87
C LYS A 127 8.91 -17.38 3.93
N CYS A 128 8.77 -16.06 3.98
CA CYS A 128 7.46 -15.39 4.18
C CYS A 128 6.97 -14.50 3.03
N ALA A 129 7.58 -14.57 1.84
CA ALA A 129 7.10 -13.83 0.67
C ALA A 129 5.73 -14.37 0.19
N ARG A 130 4.62 -13.84 0.70
CA ARG A 130 3.29 -14.03 0.09
C ARG A 130 3.25 -13.26 -1.22
N SER A 131 2.71 -13.87 -2.27
CA SER A 131 2.53 -13.17 -3.55
C SER A 131 1.49 -12.04 -3.41
N LEU A 132 1.66 -10.93 -4.14
CA LEU A 132 0.63 -9.88 -4.25
C LEU A 132 -0.74 -10.46 -4.63
N ARG A 133 -0.77 -11.54 -5.42
CA ARG A 133 -2.01 -12.25 -5.78
C ARG A 133 -2.71 -12.84 -4.56
N SER A 134 -1.95 -13.40 -3.61
CA SER A 134 -2.51 -13.98 -2.38
C SER A 134 -3.10 -12.91 -1.46
N ILE A 135 -2.41 -11.77 -1.32
CA ILE A 135 -2.91 -10.62 -0.53
C ILE A 135 -4.18 -10.05 -1.18
N MET A 136 -4.17 -9.86 -2.50
CA MET A 136 -5.32 -9.36 -3.24
C MET A 136 -6.51 -10.33 -3.21
N ALA A 137 -6.27 -11.65 -3.25
CA ALA A 137 -7.32 -12.67 -3.20
C ALA A 137 -8.02 -12.73 -1.82
N GLU A 138 -7.26 -12.74 -0.72
CA GLU A 138 -7.82 -12.75 0.64
C GLU A 138 -8.69 -11.51 0.92
N LYS A 139 -8.23 -10.33 0.46
CA LYS A 139 -8.97 -9.07 0.64
C LYS A 139 -10.21 -8.96 -0.24
N ARG A 140 -10.23 -9.62 -1.41
CA ARG A 140 -11.43 -9.73 -2.26
C ARG A 140 -12.56 -10.42 -1.51
N ASP A 141 -12.24 -11.49 -0.78
CA ASP A 141 -13.21 -12.27 -0.01
C ASP A 141 -13.71 -11.53 1.25
N SER A 142 -12.85 -10.73 1.90
CA SER A 142 -13.27 -9.93 3.06
C SER A 142 -14.18 -8.76 2.66
N CYS A 143 -13.89 -8.09 1.55
CA CYS A 143 -14.72 -6.99 1.03
C CYS A 143 -16.07 -7.48 0.49
N GLY A 144 -16.09 -8.64 -0.18
CA GLY A 144 -17.35 -9.26 -0.64
C GLY A 144 -18.29 -9.66 0.50
N LYS A 145 -17.74 -10.03 1.67
CA LYS A 145 -18.52 -10.39 2.87
C LYS A 145 -19.11 -9.16 3.58
N SER A 146 -18.40 -8.03 3.63
CA SER A 146 -18.94 -6.80 4.28
C SER A 146 -20.12 -6.23 3.49
N GLN A 147 -20.01 -6.14 2.16
CA GLN A 147 -21.10 -5.65 1.32
C GLN A 147 -22.35 -6.53 1.33
N ARG A 148 -22.20 -7.86 1.51
CA ARG A 148 -23.34 -8.79 1.61
C ARG A 148 -24.06 -8.72 2.95
N LYS A 149 -23.37 -8.32 4.02
CA LYS A 149 -23.93 -8.12 5.35
C LYS A 149 -24.74 -6.82 5.40
N GLU A 150 -24.23 -5.76 4.76
CA GLU A 150 -24.88 -4.45 4.70
C GLU A 150 -26.13 -4.41 3.81
N ARG A 151 -26.20 -5.26 2.77
CA ARG A 151 -27.44 -5.46 1.98
C ARG A 151 -28.52 -6.28 2.70
N ARG A 152 -28.15 -7.13 3.66
CA ARG A 152 -29.09 -7.93 4.47
C ARG A 152 -29.65 -7.19 5.69
N SER A 153 -28.97 -6.14 6.15
CA SER A 153 -29.47 -5.27 7.24
C SER A 153 -30.37 -4.14 6.73
N ARG A 154 -30.55 -4.00 5.42
CA ARG A 154 -31.41 -3.01 4.76
C ARG A 154 -32.63 -3.64 4.07
N SER A 155 -32.91 -4.91 4.37
CA SER A 155 -34.01 -5.72 3.82
C SER A 155 -34.84 -6.31 4.94
#